data_AF-A0A3D0K1Z9-F1
#
_entry.id   AF-A0A3D0K1Z9-F1
#
_cell.length_a   1.000
_cell.length_b   1.000
_cell.length_c   1.000
_cell.angle_alpha   90.00
_cell.angle_beta   90.00
_cell.angle_gamma   90.00
#
_symmetry.space_group_name_H-M   'P 1'
#
loop_
_entity.id
_entity.type
_entity.pdbx_description
1 polymer ?
#
loop_
_entity_poly.entity_id
_entity_poly.type
_entity_poly.pdbx_seq_one_letter_code
_entity_poly.pdbx_strand_id
1 'polypeptide(L)'
;NGNGIPDGCDINDGTALDCNGNGIPDSCDIADGTADDQNGNGIIDECECLGDISDGTTPGATDGLVNVNDLLTVIGFWNSDGPIGDINFDGTVGVDDLLAVIGAWGACP
;
A
#
# COMPACT_ATOMS: atom_id res chain seq x y z
N ASN A 1 -2.05 13.04 15.95
CA ASN A 1 -2.92 13.80 15.00
C ASN A 1 -3.38 15.19 15.52
N GLY A 2 -2.89 15.68 16.66
CA GLY A 2 -3.22 17.01 17.19
C GLY A 2 -4.63 17.18 17.80
N ASN A 3 -5.36 16.10 18.05
CA ASN A 3 -6.71 16.13 18.62
C ASN A 3 -6.76 16.44 20.14
N GLY A 4 -5.60 16.59 20.80
CA GLY A 4 -5.49 16.83 22.24
C GLY A 4 -5.49 15.57 23.12
N ILE A 5 -5.54 14.38 22.51
CA ILE A 5 -5.31 13.08 23.14
C ILE A 5 -3.85 12.68 22.86
N PRO A 6 -3.10 12.12 23.82
CA PRO A 6 -1.77 11.59 23.56
C PRO A 6 -1.83 10.45 22.52
N ASP A 7 -0.88 10.43 21.58
CA ASP A 7 -0.86 9.44 20.49
C ASP A 7 -0.97 7.99 20.99
N GLY A 8 -0.24 7.65 22.06
CA GLY A 8 -0.34 6.31 22.66
C GLY A 8 -1.73 5.97 23.22
N CYS A 9 -2.52 6.95 23.65
CA CYS A 9 -3.92 6.71 24.01
C CYS A 9 -4.77 6.48 22.75
N ASP A 10 -4.56 7.27 21.69
CA ASP A 10 -5.30 7.10 20.45
C ASP A 10 -5.04 5.72 19.80
N ILE A 11 -3.78 5.28 19.80
CA ILE A 11 -3.39 3.97 19.27
C ILE A 11 -3.98 2.84 20.12
N ASN A 12 -3.86 2.91 21.45
CA ASN A 12 -4.38 1.87 22.35
C ASN A 12 -5.91 1.78 22.35
N ASP A 13 -6.60 2.91 22.19
CA ASP A 13 -8.06 2.97 22.11
C ASP A 13 -8.58 2.66 20.68
N GLY A 14 -7.67 2.45 19.72
CA GLY A 14 -7.98 2.13 18.32
C GLY A 14 -8.58 3.29 17.53
N THR A 15 -8.41 4.53 18.00
CA THR A 15 -8.83 5.76 17.30
C THR A 15 -7.77 6.27 16.33
N ALA A 16 -6.55 5.73 16.39
CA ALA A 16 -5.47 5.91 15.43
C ALA A 16 -4.85 4.56 15.05
N LEU A 17 -4.41 4.45 13.79
CA LEU A 17 -3.61 3.33 13.30
C LEU A 17 -2.12 3.65 13.53
N ASP A 18 -1.36 2.65 13.94
CA ASP A 18 0.12 2.66 14.08
C ASP A 18 0.58 1.27 13.66
N CYS A 19 0.60 1.06 12.35
CA CYS A 19 0.78 -0.27 11.78
C CYS A 19 2.27 -0.68 11.73
N ASN A 20 3.18 0.29 11.61
CA ASN A 20 4.63 0.06 11.70
C ASN A 20 5.11 -0.09 13.17
N GLY A 21 4.27 0.21 14.15
CA GLY A 21 4.52 0.02 15.58
C GLY A 21 5.56 0.98 16.16
N ASN A 22 5.73 2.15 15.54
CA ASN A 22 6.73 3.14 15.96
C ASN A 22 6.22 4.06 17.10
N GLY A 23 4.94 3.96 17.47
CA GLY A 23 4.29 4.74 18.52
C GLY A 23 3.78 6.12 18.07
N ILE A 24 3.83 6.40 16.76
CA ILE A 24 3.32 7.59 16.10
C ILE A 24 2.16 7.13 15.20
N PRO A 25 1.01 7.83 15.19
CA PRO A 25 -0.08 7.47 14.30
C PRO A 25 0.35 7.55 12.83
N ASP A 26 -0.11 6.63 11.99
CA ASP A 26 0.17 6.64 10.54
C ASP A 26 -0.16 8.02 9.91
N SER A 27 -1.29 8.61 10.30
CA SER A 27 -1.68 9.97 9.87
C SER A 27 -0.66 11.07 10.21
N CYS A 28 0.12 10.90 11.29
CA CYS A 28 1.22 11.78 11.65
C CYS A 28 2.48 11.44 10.87
N ASP A 29 2.80 10.15 10.68
CA ASP A 29 3.94 9.72 9.89
C ASP A 29 3.87 10.25 8.45
N ILE A 30 2.67 10.20 7.85
CA ILE A 30 2.35 10.75 6.52
C ILE A 30 2.49 12.27 6.51
N ALA A 31 1.89 12.95 7.49
CA ALA A 31 1.91 14.42 7.57
C ALA A 31 3.32 14.99 7.76
N ASP A 32 4.18 14.26 8.49
CA ASP A 32 5.57 14.62 8.73
C ASP A 32 6.52 14.17 7.60
N GLY A 33 6.01 13.42 6.60
CA GLY A 33 6.77 12.92 5.45
C GLY A 33 7.78 11.84 5.82
N THR A 34 7.52 11.10 6.89
CA THR A 34 8.37 10.01 7.38
C THR A 34 7.94 8.64 6.84
N ALA A 35 6.75 8.56 6.25
CA ALA A 35 6.21 7.41 5.55
C ALA A 35 5.43 7.84 4.30
N ASP A 36 5.36 6.95 3.31
CA ASP A 36 4.64 7.16 2.07
C ASP A 36 3.17 6.72 2.21
N ASP A 37 2.25 7.44 1.56
CA ASP A 37 0.82 7.11 1.38
C ASP A 37 0.47 7.51 -0.06
N GLN A 38 0.92 6.71 -1.02
CA GLN A 38 0.83 7.07 -2.43
C GLN A 38 -0.63 7.03 -2.93
N ASN A 39 -1.47 6.20 -2.33
CA ASN A 39 -2.88 6.06 -2.70
C ASN A 39 -3.82 7.05 -1.96
N GLY A 40 -3.32 7.74 -0.92
CA GLY A 40 -4.01 8.78 -0.16
C GLY A 40 -5.12 8.25 0.76
N ASN A 41 -5.03 7.00 1.22
CA ASN A 41 -6.06 6.38 2.05
C ASN A 41 -5.84 6.59 3.56
N GLY A 42 -4.71 7.19 3.96
CA GLY A 42 -4.36 7.50 5.34
C GLY A 42 -3.75 6.34 6.12
N ILE A 43 -3.41 5.25 5.45
CA ILE A 43 -2.57 4.14 5.93
C ILE A 43 -1.24 4.27 5.19
N ILE A 44 -0.12 4.02 5.88
CA ILE A 44 1.19 4.07 5.23
C ILE A 44 1.41 2.86 4.33
N ASP A 45 2.06 3.07 3.18
CA ASP A 45 2.27 2.05 2.15
C ASP A 45 3.00 0.80 2.71
N GLU A 46 3.88 0.95 3.71
CA GLU A 46 4.59 -0.17 4.37
C GLU A 46 3.63 -1.18 5.04
N CYS A 47 2.45 -0.73 5.40
CA CYS A 47 1.42 -1.55 6.03
C CYS A 47 0.37 -2.04 5.05
N GLU A 48 0.53 -1.69 3.78
CA GLU A 48 -0.33 -2.09 2.71
C GLU A 48 0.33 -3.17 1.86
N CYS A 49 -0.50 -3.89 1.12
CA CYS A 49 -0.04 -4.84 0.13
C CYS A 49 -0.36 -4.32 -1.27
N LEU A 50 0.22 -3.17 -1.63
CA LEU A 50 -0.06 -2.50 -2.91
C LEU A 50 0.25 -3.40 -4.12
N GLY A 51 1.18 -4.36 -3.96
CA GLY A 51 1.52 -5.35 -4.97
C GLY A 51 0.59 -6.57 -5.07
N ASP A 52 -0.33 -6.78 -4.12
CA ASP A 52 -1.34 -7.85 -4.19
C ASP A 52 -2.58 -7.30 -4.90
N ILE A 53 -2.66 -7.60 -6.18
CA ILE A 53 -3.64 -7.04 -7.11
C ILE A 53 -4.32 -8.14 -7.94
N SER A 54 -4.09 -9.42 -7.63
CA SER A 54 -4.65 -10.55 -8.37
C SER A 54 -4.77 -11.83 -7.55
N ASP A 55 -5.99 -12.34 -7.39
CA ASP A 55 -6.26 -13.68 -6.84
C ASP A 55 -6.00 -14.83 -7.83
N GLY A 56 -5.39 -14.52 -8.98
CA GLY A 56 -5.16 -15.44 -10.09
C GLY A 56 -6.36 -15.67 -11.01
N THR A 57 -7.51 -15.05 -10.72
CA THR A 57 -8.73 -15.15 -11.54
C THR A 57 -9.27 -13.79 -11.97
N THR A 58 -9.13 -12.77 -11.12
CA THR A 58 -9.75 -11.47 -11.30
C THR A 58 -8.74 -10.35 -11.00
N PRO A 59 -8.35 -9.53 -12.00
CA PRO A 59 -7.54 -8.35 -11.76
C PRO A 59 -8.21 -7.38 -10.78
N GLY A 60 -7.46 -6.93 -9.79
CA GLY A 60 -7.92 -6.07 -8.69
C GLY A 60 -8.54 -6.82 -7.50
N ALA A 61 -8.68 -8.14 -7.56
CA ALA A 61 -9.01 -8.95 -6.38
C ALA A 61 -7.71 -9.42 -5.70
N THR A 62 -7.69 -9.47 -4.38
CA THR A 62 -6.48 -9.75 -3.58
C THR A 62 -6.57 -11.12 -2.90
N ASP A 63 -5.44 -11.84 -2.79
CA ASP A 63 -5.37 -13.17 -2.13
C ASP A 63 -4.43 -13.24 -0.92
N GLY A 64 -3.86 -12.10 -0.53
CA GLY A 64 -2.89 -11.95 0.55
C GLY A 64 -1.46 -12.34 0.17
N LEU A 65 -1.17 -12.60 -1.11
CA LEU A 65 0.13 -13.01 -1.59
C LEU A 65 0.54 -12.21 -2.84
N VAL A 66 1.61 -11.43 -2.73
CA VAL A 66 2.30 -10.87 -3.91
C VAL A 66 3.07 -11.99 -4.61
N ASN A 67 2.60 -12.40 -5.78
CA ASN A 67 3.13 -13.53 -6.52
C ASN A 67 3.06 -13.33 -8.05
N VAL A 68 3.17 -14.43 -8.79
CA VAL A 68 3.19 -14.39 -10.26
C VAL A 68 1.88 -13.89 -10.86
N ASN A 69 0.75 -14.09 -10.18
CA ASN A 69 -0.55 -13.62 -10.65
C ASN A 69 -0.59 -12.09 -10.69
N ASP A 70 0.01 -11.42 -9.70
CA ASP A 70 0.10 -9.96 -9.61
C ASP A 70 1.03 -9.39 -10.66
N LEU A 71 2.20 -10.01 -10.82
CA LEU A 71 3.16 -9.61 -11.85
C LEU A 71 2.54 -9.74 -13.24
N LEU A 72 1.81 -10.82 -13.51
CA LEU A 72 1.10 -10.99 -14.78
C LEU A 72 -0.01 -9.96 -14.97
N THR A 73 -0.64 -9.50 -13.89
CA THR A 73 -1.58 -8.38 -13.95
C THR A 73 -0.89 -7.10 -14.40
N VAL A 74 0.26 -6.71 -13.82
CA VAL A 74 1.02 -5.52 -14.28
C VAL A 74 1.35 -5.62 -15.77
N ILE A 75 1.86 -6.76 -16.22
CA ILE A 75 2.16 -6.99 -17.64
C ILE A 75 0.89 -6.94 -18.51
N GLY A 76 -0.24 -7.43 -18.02
CA GLY A 76 -1.52 -7.42 -18.71
C GLY A 76 -2.08 -6.01 -18.93
N PHE A 77 -1.75 -5.07 -18.04
CA PHE A 77 -2.18 -3.67 -18.09
C PHE A 77 -1.09 -2.70 -18.56
N TRP A 78 0.03 -3.21 -19.10
CA TRP A 78 1.18 -2.40 -19.48
C TRP A 78 0.84 -1.22 -20.41
N ASN A 79 1.39 -0.04 -20.10
CA ASN A 79 1.16 1.22 -20.80
C ASN A 79 -0.34 1.59 -20.82
N SER A 80 -1.03 1.41 -19.70
CA SER A 80 -2.39 1.90 -19.47
C SER A 80 -2.43 2.94 -18.35
N ASP A 81 -3.47 3.78 -18.37
CA ASP A 81 -3.71 4.86 -17.40
C ASP A 81 -4.63 4.41 -16.24
N GLY A 82 -4.80 3.09 -16.06
CA GLY A 82 -5.76 2.51 -15.11
C GLY A 82 -5.12 2.20 -13.75
N PRO A 83 -5.90 2.23 -12.65
CA PRO A 83 -5.36 1.96 -11.30
C PRO A 83 -4.94 0.50 -11.11
N ILE A 84 -5.42 -0.42 -11.94
CA ILE A 84 -5.02 -1.82 -11.87
C ILE A 84 -3.64 -1.95 -12.52
N GLY A 85 -2.64 -2.26 -11.69
CA GLY A 85 -1.26 -2.42 -12.11
C GLY A 85 -0.41 -1.16 -12.01
N ASP A 86 -1.00 0.00 -11.69
CA ASP A 86 -0.28 1.24 -11.35
C ASP A 86 -0.07 1.26 -9.83
N ILE A 87 1.01 0.63 -9.40
CA ILE A 87 1.35 0.34 -7.99
C ILE A 87 2.03 1.53 -7.34
N ASN A 88 2.80 2.31 -8.10
CA ASN A 88 3.45 3.53 -7.59
C ASN A 88 2.60 4.80 -7.78
N PHE A 89 1.40 4.66 -8.37
CA PHE A 89 0.45 5.75 -8.60
C PHE A 89 1.01 6.91 -9.42
N ASP A 90 1.95 6.65 -10.33
CA ASP A 90 2.52 7.67 -11.23
C ASP A 90 1.64 7.97 -12.45
N GLY A 91 0.55 7.21 -12.61
CA GLY A 91 -0.44 7.35 -13.67
C GLY A 91 -0.12 6.54 -14.92
N THR A 92 0.90 5.68 -14.92
CA THR A 92 1.22 4.79 -16.03
C THR A 92 1.68 3.43 -15.55
N VAL A 93 0.96 2.37 -15.93
CA VAL A 93 1.42 0.99 -15.69
C VAL A 93 2.69 0.70 -16.50
N GLY A 94 3.81 0.45 -15.81
CA GLY A 94 5.12 0.29 -16.43
C GLY A 94 6.12 -0.51 -15.62
N VAL A 95 7.40 -0.21 -15.87
CA VAL A 95 8.51 -0.95 -15.27
C VAL A 95 8.64 -0.68 -13.78
N ASP A 96 8.31 0.52 -13.34
CA ASP A 96 8.39 0.89 -11.93
C ASP A 96 7.35 0.12 -11.11
N ASP A 97 6.15 -0.09 -11.64
CA ASP A 97 5.13 -0.95 -11.03
C ASP A 97 5.52 -2.43 -10.98
N LEU A 98 6.12 -2.92 -12.06
CA LEU A 98 6.61 -4.29 -12.10
C LEU A 98 7.71 -4.51 -11.07
N LEU A 99 8.59 -3.52 -10.88
CA LEU A 99 9.60 -3.56 -9.82
C LEU A 99 8.98 -3.46 -8.43
N ALA A 100 7.89 -2.71 -8.25
CA ALA A 100 7.15 -2.66 -6.98
C ALA A 100 6.58 -4.04 -6.60
N VAL A 101 5.94 -4.74 -7.54
CA VAL A 101 5.46 -6.13 -7.32
C VAL A 101 6.61 -7.08 -6.98
N ILE A 102 7.73 -6.99 -7.69
CA ILE A 102 8.89 -7.85 -7.41
C ILE A 102 9.52 -7.52 -6.04
N GLY A 103 9.52 -6.24 -5.65
CA GLY A 103 10.04 -5.78 -4.37
C GLY A 103 9.23 -6.26 -3.17
N ALA A 104 7.92 -6.43 -3.35
CA ALA A 104 6.97 -6.87 -2.32
C ALA A 104 6.69 -8.39 -2.33
N TRP A 105 7.45 -9.18 -3.10
CA TRP A 105 7.15 -10.60 -3.34
C TRP A 105 7.04 -11.43 -2.05
N GLY A 106 5.94 -12.15 -1.89
CA GLY A 106 5.67 -12.99 -0.72
C GLY A 106 4.32 -12.71 -0.09
N ALA A 107 4.21 -13.04 1.20
CA ALA A 107 3.00 -12.76 1.96
C ALA A 107 2.94 -11.28 2.35
N CYS A 108 1.74 -10.73 2.32
CA CYS A 108 1.46 -9.40 2.84
C CYS A 108 1.67 -9.35 4.39
N PRO A 109 2.04 -8.17 4.95
CA PRO A 109 2.07 -7.93 6.39
C PRO A 109 0.75 -8.21 7.11
#